data_AF-A0A9L0JG90-F1
#
_entry.id   AF-A0A9L0JG90-F1
#
_cell.length_a   1.000
_cell.length_b   1.000
_cell.length_c   1.000
_cell.angle_alpha   90.00
_cell.angle_beta   90.00
_cell.angle_gamma   90.00
#
_symmetry.space_group_name_H-M   'P 1'
#
loop_
_entity.id
_entity.type
_entity.pdbx_description
1 polymer ?
#
loop_
_entity_poly.entity_id
_entity_poly.type
_entity_poly.pdbx_seq_one_letter_code
_entity_poly.pdbx_strand_id
1 'polypeptide(L)'
;METLSLAAARGKALWALLLATLGSAAGQPLGGDSGCMARPLAKYSVTFTGKWSQTAFPKQYPLFRPPAQWSSLLGAAHSSDYSMWRKDQYVSNGLRDFVERGEAWALMKEIEAAGEKLQSVHEVFSAPAVPSGTGQTSTELEAHSRHSLVSFVVRIVPSPDWFVGVDSLDLCDGDHWREQVAVDLYPYDAGTDSGFTFSSPNFATIPQDTVTEITSSSPSHPANSFYYPRLKALPPIARVTLVRLRQNPRAFVPPAPDLVDRGNEIMDSLSGKPSPTPTAGPPPVPHPQHACSWCQALKLSGWLSPGQDPHPGFVCHTGTHPDFTCHHAAADTKLLLQALISHLRMILKSECPPQKWKKQ
;
A
#
# COMPACT_ATOMS: atom_id res chain seq x y z
N MET A 1 -51.68 -42.93 -79.65
CA MET A 1 -50.44 -42.18 -79.90
C MET A 1 -49.96 -41.66 -78.55
N GLU A 2 -49.49 -42.49 -77.63
CA GLU A 2 -48.39 -43.47 -77.76
C GLU A 2 -47.08 -42.86 -78.27
N THR A 3 -46.10 -42.92 -77.35
CA THR A 3 -44.63 -43.05 -77.52
C THR A 3 -43.82 -41.96 -78.22
N LEU A 4 -42.95 -41.33 -77.43
CA LEU A 4 -41.47 -41.19 -77.59
C LEU A 4 -40.99 -40.33 -76.39
N SER A 5 -40.56 -40.88 -75.26
CA SER A 5 -39.25 -41.54 -75.02
C SER A 5 -38.03 -40.70 -75.37
N LEU A 6 -37.55 -39.88 -74.42
CA LEU A 6 -36.17 -39.95 -73.87
C LEU A 6 -35.99 -38.96 -72.69
N ALA A 7 -34.81 -39.00 -72.05
CA ALA A 7 -34.32 -38.04 -71.04
C ALA A 7 -35.05 -38.02 -69.68
N ALA A 8 -35.02 -39.17 -68.99
CA ALA A 8 -35.19 -39.21 -67.55
C ALA A 8 -34.06 -38.45 -66.80
N ALA A 9 -34.38 -38.03 -65.57
CA ALA A 9 -33.42 -37.83 -64.47
C ALA A 9 -32.28 -36.79 -64.62
N ARG A 10 -32.60 -35.50 -64.76
CA ARG A 10 -31.67 -34.38 -64.48
C ARG A 10 -32.39 -33.12 -63.97
N GLY A 11 -32.92 -33.17 -62.74
CA GLY A 11 -33.68 -32.01 -62.19
C GLY A 11 -33.94 -31.96 -60.68
N LYS A 12 -33.38 -32.87 -59.87
CA LYS A 12 -33.60 -32.90 -58.40
C LYS A 12 -32.31 -33.06 -57.57
N ALA A 13 -31.14 -32.81 -58.16
CA ALA A 13 -29.82 -32.98 -57.55
C ALA A 13 -29.03 -31.66 -57.42
N LEU A 14 -29.73 -30.52 -57.27
CA LEU A 14 -29.12 -29.18 -57.18
C LEU A 14 -29.50 -28.38 -55.91
N TRP A 15 -30.39 -28.91 -55.07
CA TRP A 15 -30.76 -28.31 -53.77
C TRP A 15 -30.26 -29.09 -52.55
N ALA A 16 -29.67 -30.28 -52.75
CA ALA A 16 -29.10 -31.11 -51.67
C ALA A 16 -27.57 -30.94 -51.50
N LEU A 17 -26.93 -30.11 -52.34
CA LEU A 17 -25.47 -29.88 -52.35
C LEU A 17 -25.07 -28.46 -51.91
N LEU A 18 -26.04 -27.65 -51.48
CA LEU A 18 -25.84 -26.28 -50.99
C LEU A 18 -25.93 -26.16 -49.45
N LEU A 19 -25.96 -27.30 -48.74
CA LEU A 19 -26.01 -27.40 -47.28
C LEU A 19 -24.81 -28.19 -46.68
N ALA A 20 -23.77 -28.47 -47.47
CA ALA A 20 -22.65 -29.33 -47.08
C ALA A 20 -21.26 -28.67 -47.18
N THR A 21 -21.19 -27.34 -47.25
CA THR A 21 -19.91 -26.59 -47.31
C THR A 21 -19.88 -25.32 -46.45
N LEU A 22 -20.62 -25.27 -45.32
CA LEU A 22 -20.14 -24.48 -44.19
C LEU A 22 -19.14 -25.36 -43.45
N GLY A 23 -17.87 -25.19 -43.81
CA GLY A 23 -16.78 -25.97 -43.23
C GLY A 23 -16.71 -25.81 -41.72
N SER A 24 -16.20 -26.82 -41.05
CA SER A 24 -15.83 -26.74 -39.64
C SER A 24 -14.78 -25.66 -39.45
N ALA A 25 -15.23 -24.43 -39.19
CA ALA A 25 -14.48 -23.53 -38.34
C ALA A 25 -14.35 -24.24 -37.00
N ALA A 26 -13.24 -24.97 -36.83
CA ALA A 26 -12.75 -25.29 -35.51
C ALA A 26 -12.69 -23.96 -34.78
N GLY A 27 -13.55 -23.79 -33.78
CA GLY A 27 -13.52 -22.61 -32.93
C GLY A 27 -12.16 -22.61 -32.27
N GLN A 28 -11.21 -21.84 -32.83
CA GLN A 28 -10.13 -21.31 -32.03
C GLN A 28 -10.82 -20.67 -30.83
N PRO A 29 -10.46 -21.03 -29.60
CA PRO A 29 -11.02 -20.34 -28.45
C PRO A 29 -10.76 -18.85 -28.68
N LEU A 30 -11.84 -18.06 -28.75
CA LEU A 30 -11.77 -16.60 -28.72
C LEU A 30 -10.80 -16.28 -27.60
N GLY A 31 -9.64 -15.70 -27.95
CA GLY A 31 -8.44 -15.71 -27.11
C GLY A 31 -8.82 -15.37 -25.69
N GLY A 32 -8.94 -16.40 -24.85
CA GLY A 32 -9.45 -16.24 -23.50
C GLY A 32 -8.45 -15.36 -22.80
N ASP A 33 -8.92 -14.23 -22.29
CA ASP A 33 -8.09 -13.23 -21.61
C ASP A 33 -7.11 -13.97 -20.70
N SER A 34 -5.84 -13.97 -21.11
CA SER A 34 -4.88 -14.98 -20.66
C SER A 34 -4.31 -14.54 -19.32
N GLY A 35 -5.21 -14.53 -18.34
CA GLY A 35 -4.97 -14.09 -16.98
C GLY A 35 -3.75 -14.80 -16.40
N CYS A 36 -3.04 -14.08 -15.54
CA CYS A 36 -1.75 -14.51 -15.03
C CYS A 36 -1.76 -15.96 -14.52
N MET A 37 -0.90 -16.79 -15.10
CA MET A 37 -0.73 -18.20 -14.72
C MET A 37 0.46 -18.43 -13.78
N ALA A 38 1.19 -17.37 -13.43
CA ALA A 38 2.43 -17.45 -12.67
C ALA A 38 2.26 -18.03 -11.26
N ARG A 39 3.16 -18.96 -10.92
CA ARG A 39 3.22 -19.67 -9.62
C ARG A 39 4.68 -19.92 -9.24
N PRO A 40 5.05 -19.93 -7.94
CA PRO A 40 4.24 -19.56 -6.76
C PRO A 40 4.02 -18.03 -6.68
N LEU A 41 3.50 -17.53 -5.55
CA LEU A 41 3.40 -16.09 -5.26
C LEU A 41 4.80 -15.45 -5.30
N ALA A 42 4.87 -14.20 -5.77
CA ALA A 42 6.12 -13.46 -5.89
C ALA A 42 6.15 -12.26 -4.94
N LYS A 43 7.22 -12.15 -4.15
CA LYS A 43 7.50 -10.95 -3.38
C LYS A 43 8.30 -9.96 -4.21
N TYR A 44 8.04 -8.67 -4.04
CA TYR A 44 8.73 -7.59 -4.70
C TYR A 44 9.16 -6.53 -3.69
N SER A 45 10.36 -5.98 -3.86
CA SER A 45 10.71 -4.69 -3.26
C SER A 45 10.28 -3.58 -4.21
N VAL A 46 9.50 -2.63 -3.71
CA VAL A 46 9.12 -1.40 -4.42
C VAL A 46 9.97 -0.27 -3.87
N THR A 47 10.81 0.32 -4.71
CA THR A 47 11.66 1.47 -4.36
C THR A 47 11.21 2.69 -5.13
N PHE A 48 10.67 3.69 -4.42
CA PHE A 48 10.38 5.02 -4.96
C PHE A 48 11.62 5.91 -4.83
N THR A 49 11.96 6.62 -5.91
CA THR A 49 13.06 7.57 -5.98
C THR A 49 12.54 8.95 -6.42
N GLY A 50 12.48 9.89 -5.49
CA GLY A 50 12.21 11.29 -5.78
C GLY A 50 13.37 11.90 -6.58
N LYS A 51 13.06 12.55 -7.70
CA LYS A 51 14.01 13.23 -8.60
C LYS A 51 13.68 14.73 -8.74
N TRP A 52 12.79 15.25 -7.90
CA TRP A 52 12.41 16.66 -7.86
C TRP A 52 13.54 17.46 -7.22
N SER A 53 14.42 18.01 -8.06
CA SER A 53 15.54 18.85 -7.64
C SER A 53 15.41 20.24 -8.24
N GLN A 54 15.97 21.24 -7.57
CA GLN A 54 16.03 22.61 -8.08
C GLN A 54 16.77 22.71 -9.43
N THR A 55 17.71 21.79 -9.70
CA THR A 55 18.42 21.72 -10.99
C THR A 55 17.52 21.25 -12.14
N ALA A 56 16.70 20.22 -11.91
CA ALA A 56 15.80 19.67 -12.92
C ALA A 56 14.50 20.48 -13.07
N PHE A 57 14.02 21.06 -11.96
CA PHE A 57 12.78 21.84 -11.88
C PHE A 57 13.03 23.18 -11.15
N PRO A 58 13.74 24.14 -11.78
CA PRO A 58 14.14 25.39 -11.12
C PRO A 58 13.00 26.38 -10.90
N LYS A 59 11.89 26.26 -11.65
CA LYS A 59 10.76 27.21 -11.56
C LYS A 59 10.02 27.00 -10.24
N GLN A 60 10.02 28.04 -9.40
CA GLN A 60 9.28 28.09 -8.13
C GLN A 60 9.58 26.91 -7.17
N TYR A 61 10.77 26.29 -7.26
CA TYR A 61 11.14 25.15 -6.42
C TYR A 61 10.95 25.47 -4.92
N PRO A 62 10.07 24.78 -4.18
CA PRO A 62 9.77 25.13 -2.79
C PRO A 62 10.97 24.91 -1.86
N LEU A 63 11.45 25.99 -1.25
CA LEU A 63 12.60 25.97 -0.33
C LEU A 63 12.20 26.04 1.15
N PHE A 64 11.00 26.53 1.48
CA PHE A 64 10.57 26.76 2.86
C PHE A 64 9.05 26.76 3.01
N ARG A 65 8.57 26.27 4.17
CA ARG A 65 7.18 26.30 4.64
C ARG A 65 6.11 25.80 3.63
N PRO A 66 6.09 24.49 3.31
CA PRO A 66 7.13 23.49 3.54
C PRO A 66 8.18 23.49 2.39
N PRO A 67 9.37 22.90 2.61
CA PRO A 67 10.29 22.61 1.51
C PRO A 67 9.70 21.55 0.57
N ALA A 68 10.23 21.46 -0.64
CA ALA A 68 9.90 20.42 -1.61
C ALA A 68 10.18 19.03 -1.02
N GLN A 69 9.15 18.19 -0.95
CA GLN A 69 9.17 16.86 -0.36
C GLN A 69 8.04 15.99 -0.96
N TRP A 70 7.91 14.75 -0.47
CA TRP A 70 6.88 13.81 -0.90
C TRP A 70 6.06 13.33 0.30
N SER A 71 4.78 12.99 0.10
CA SER A 71 4.01 12.26 1.11
C SER A 71 4.57 10.85 1.32
N SER A 72 4.00 10.13 2.29
CA SER A 72 4.08 8.66 2.29
C SER A 72 3.59 8.12 0.95
N LEU A 73 4.09 6.96 0.54
CA LEU A 73 3.55 6.20 -0.59
C LEU A 73 2.44 5.30 -0.07
N LEU A 74 1.30 5.25 -0.75
CA LEU A 74 0.23 4.30 -0.50
C LEU A 74 -0.12 3.56 -1.80
N GLY A 75 -0.24 2.23 -1.75
CA GLY A 75 -0.52 1.38 -2.90
C GLY A 75 -1.20 0.07 -2.51
N ALA A 76 -1.58 -0.70 -3.53
CA ALA A 76 -2.21 -2.00 -3.38
C ALA A 76 -1.79 -2.96 -4.50
N ALA A 77 -1.76 -4.26 -4.20
CA ALA A 77 -1.73 -5.33 -5.20
C ALA A 77 -3.16 -5.82 -5.45
N HIS A 78 -3.63 -5.82 -6.70
CA HIS A 78 -5.05 -5.92 -7.03
C HIS A 78 -5.34 -6.59 -8.39
N SER A 79 -6.61 -6.90 -8.63
CA SER A 79 -7.17 -7.35 -9.92
C SER A 79 -7.67 -6.15 -10.74
N SER A 80 -8.04 -6.39 -12.00
CA SER A 80 -8.65 -5.39 -12.88
C SER A 80 -10.00 -4.85 -12.40
N ASP A 81 -10.65 -5.52 -11.44
CA ASP A 81 -11.92 -5.11 -10.84
C ASP A 81 -11.76 -3.94 -9.83
N TYR A 82 -10.51 -3.58 -9.48
CA TYR A 82 -10.19 -2.41 -8.69
C TYR A 82 -9.36 -1.40 -9.50
N SER A 83 -9.65 -0.12 -9.29
CA SER A 83 -8.91 1.00 -9.87
C SER A 83 -8.64 2.01 -8.75
N MET A 84 -7.37 2.21 -8.37
CA MET A 84 -7.02 3.22 -7.36
C MET A 84 -7.22 4.64 -7.90
N TRP A 85 -6.72 4.87 -9.11
CA TRP A 85 -6.82 6.11 -9.88
C TRP A 85 -6.63 5.76 -11.35
N ARG A 86 -7.05 6.64 -12.27
CA ARG A 86 -6.84 6.47 -13.71
C ARG A 86 -6.85 7.82 -14.41
N LYS A 87 -6.01 7.99 -15.42
CA LYS A 87 -6.02 9.17 -16.30
C LYS A 87 -7.39 9.32 -16.97
N ASP A 88 -7.86 10.55 -17.12
CA ASP A 88 -9.16 10.89 -17.72
C ASP A 88 -10.37 10.27 -16.96
N GLN A 89 -10.22 9.98 -15.66
CA GLN A 89 -11.28 9.57 -14.74
C GLN A 89 -11.29 10.45 -13.48
N TYR A 90 -12.42 10.48 -12.75
CA TYR A 90 -12.55 11.20 -11.49
C TYR A 90 -11.83 10.46 -10.35
N VAL A 91 -11.17 11.22 -9.46
CA VAL A 91 -10.63 10.67 -8.20
C VAL A 91 -11.74 10.35 -7.20
N SER A 92 -11.53 9.34 -6.36
CA SER A 92 -12.39 9.06 -5.20
C SER A 92 -12.25 10.14 -4.11
N ASN A 93 -13.15 10.14 -3.13
CA ASN A 93 -13.04 11.04 -1.98
C ASN A 93 -11.78 10.75 -1.16
N GLY A 94 -11.45 9.47 -0.93
CA GLY A 94 -10.23 9.09 -0.23
C GLY A 94 -8.97 9.51 -0.99
N LEU A 95 -8.95 9.36 -2.31
CA LEU A 95 -7.83 9.80 -3.13
C LEU A 95 -7.69 11.33 -3.14
N ARG A 96 -8.80 12.07 -3.26
CA ARG A 96 -8.83 13.54 -3.10
C ARG A 96 -8.19 13.98 -1.78
N ASP A 97 -8.61 13.39 -0.67
CA ASP A 97 -8.11 13.72 0.65
C ASP A 97 -6.60 13.45 0.78
N PHE A 98 -6.13 12.36 0.18
CA PHE A 98 -4.72 12.01 0.11
C PHE A 98 -3.91 12.98 -0.77
N VAL A 99 -4.38 13.30 -1.98
CA VAL A 99 -3.63 14.13 -2.94
C VAL A 99 -3.71 15.63 -2.65
N GLU A 100 -4.70 16.12 -1.91
CA GLU A 100 -4.75 17.52 -1.42
C GLU A 100 -4.04 17.72 -0.08
N ARG A 101 -4.08 16.75 0.83
CA ARG A 101 -3.69 16.96 2.25
C ARG A 101 -2.74 15.91 2.83
N GLY A 102 -2.54 14.78 2.15
CA GLY A 102 -1.78 13.64 2.66
C GLY A 102 -2.60 12.73 3.60
N GLU A 103 -3.92 12.94 3.68
CA GLU A 103 -4.81 12.20 4.59
C GLU A 103 -5.15 10.81 4.02
N ALA A 104 -4.36 9.81 4.39
CA ALA A 104 -4.46 8.46 3.84
C ALA A 104 -5.67 7.63 4.32
N TRP A 105 -6.29 8.00 5.45
CA TRP A 105 -7.28 7.14 6.13
C TRP A 105 -8.47 6.76 5.26
N ALA A 106 -9.08 7.73 4.56
CA ALA A 106 -10.23 7.48 3.71
C ALA A 106 -9.87 6.58 2.51
N LEU A 107 -8.72 6.81 1.86
CA LEU A 107 -8.22 5.98 0.77
C LEU A 107 -7.92 4.55 1.23
N MET A 108 -7.30 4.37 2.40
CA MET A 108 -7.09 3.04 2.99
C MET A 108 -8.41 2.29 3.19
N LYS A 109 -9.46 2.96 3.68
CA LYS A 109 -10.78 2.35 3.86
C LYS A 109 -11.49 2.03 2.54
N GLU A 110 -11.26 2.80 1.48
CA GLU A 110 -11.74 2.47 0.13
C GLU A 110 -11.04 1.22 -0.43
N ILE A 111 -9.72 1.10 -0.26
CA ILE A 111 -8.94 -0.08 -0.68
C ILE A 111 -9.38 -1.34 0.10
N GLU A 112 -9.46 -1.26 1.44
CA GLU A 112 -9.91 -2.36 2.30
C GLU A 112 -11.32 -2.82 1.90
N ALA A 113 -12.27 -1.89 1.70
CA ALA A 113 -13.63 -2.22 1.32
C ALA A 113 -13.74 -2.86 -0.07
N ALA A 114 -12.83 -2.56 -1.00
CA ALA A 114 -12.75 -3.24 -2.30
C ALA A 114 -12.26 -4.69 -2.12
N GLY A 115 -11.23 -4.92 -1.30
CA GLY A 115 -10.77 -6.26 -0.91
C GLY A 115 -11.86 -7.10 -0.27
N GLU A 116 -12.59 -6.56 0.71
CA GLU A 116 -13.66 -7.27 1.41
C GLU A 116 -14.88 -7.59 0.52
N LYS A 117 -15.33 -6.63 -0.29
CA LYS A 117 -16.62 -6.75 -1.03
C LYS A 117 -16.49 -7.38 -2.41
N LEU A 118 -15.37 -7.13 -3.10
CA LEU A 118 -15.16 -7.56 -4.48
C LEU A 118 -14.06 -8.64 -4.59
N GLN A 119 -13.33 -8.92 -3.51
CA GLN A 119 -12.12 -9.77 -3.53
C GLN A 119 -11.07 -9.28 -4.53
N SER A 120 -11.09 -7.99 -4.88
CA SER A 120 -10.28 -7.38 -5.94
C SER A 120 -8.93 -6.87 -5.47
N VAL A 121 -8.67 -6.82 -4.16
CA VAL A 121 -7.39 -6.42 -3.57
C VAL A 121 -6.81 -7.59 -2.78
N HIS A 122 -5.52 -7.88 -2.99
CA HIS A 122 -4.79 -8.89 -2.23
C HIS A 122 -4.21 -8.32 -0.94
N GLU A 123 -3.55 -7.16 -1.05
CA GLU A 123 -2.90 -6.48 0.07
C GLU A 123 -2.76 -4.97 -0.19
N VAL A 124 -2.55 -4.23 0.90
CA VAL A 124 -2.26 -2.79 0.92
C VAL A 124 -0.82 -2.61 1.39
N PHE A 125 -0.01 -1.89 0.64
CA PHE A 125 1.37 -1.57 1.00
C PHE A 125 1.56 -0.06 1.12
N SER A 126 2.51 0.35 1.97
CA SER A 126 2.89 1.75 2.10
C SER A 126 4.39 1.88 2.37
N ALA A 127 4.96 3.03 2.02
CA ALA A 127 6.34 3.38 2.34
C ALA A 127 6.41 4.75 3.02
N PRO A 128 7.36 4.98 3.95
CA PRO A 128 7.52 6.26 4.63
C PRO A 128 7.68 7.45 3.68
N ALA A 129 7.21 8.63 4.12
CA ALA A 129 7.38 9.89 3.41
C ALA A 129 8.86 10.23 3.17
N VAL A 130 9.16 10.88 2.04
CA VAL A 130 10.51 11.38 1.73
C VAL A 130 10.56 12.88 2.03
N PRO A 131 11.27 13.34 3.09
CA PRO A 131 11.25 14.74 3.56
C PRO A 131 12.06 15.72 2.69
N SER A 132 12.31 15.38 1.44
CA SER A 132 13.09 16.15 0.47
C SER A 132 12.72 15.76 -0.97
N GLY A 133 12.74 16.72 -1.90
CA GLY A 133 12.36 16.51 -3.29
C GLY A 133 13.20 15.43 -4.01
N THR A 134 14.46 15.29 -3.60
CA THR A 134 15.31 14.14 -3.93
C THR A 134 15.51 13.23 -2.72
N GLY A 135 15.32 11.93 -2.90
CA GLY A 135 15.49 10.93 -1.85
C GLY A 135 14.87 9.59 -2.27
N GLN A 136 14.93 8.58 -1.40
CA GLN A 136 14.35 7.27 -1.65
C GLN A 136 13.53 6.80 -0.47
N THR A 137 12.50 6.01 -0.77
CA THR A 137 11.72 5.23 0.21
C THR A 137 11.38 3.89 -0.43
N SER A 138 11.22 2.85 0.39
CA SER A 138 10.96 1.50 -0.10
C SER A 138 10.03 0.73 0.81
N THR A 139 9.32 -0.22 0.21
CA THR A 139 8.48 -1.19 0.91
C THR A 139 8.51 -2.53 0.17
N GLU A 140 7.86 -3.55 0.73
CA GLU A 140 7.67 -4.84 0.06
C GLU A 140 6.18 -5.02 -0.28
N LEU A 141 5.92 -5.77 -1.35
CA LEU A 141 4.59 -6.27 -1.69
C LEU A 141 4.64 -7.75 -2.09
N GLU A 142 3.52 -8.44 -1.97
CA GLU A 142 3.29 -9.78 -2.51
C GLU A 142 2.29 -9.73 -3.68
N ALA A 143 2.65 -10.38 -4.79
CA ALA A 143 1.82 -10.50 -5.98
C ALA A 143 1.33 -11.94 -6.13
N HIS A 144 0.02 -12.08 -6.37
CA HIS A 144 -0.68 -13.34 -6.58
C HIS A 144 -1.28 -13.37 -7.99
N SER A 145 -1.48 -14.55 -8.59
CA SER A 145 -1.94 -14.69 -9.98
C SER A 145 -3.33 -14.11 -10.28
N ARG A 146 -4.19 -13.93 -9.28
CA ARG A 146 -5.47 -13.20 -9.41
C ARG A 146 -5.35 -11.69 -9.16
N HIS A 147 -4.18 -11.23 -8.73
CA HIS A 147 -3.92 -9.90 -8.19
C HIS A 147 -2.51 -9.44 -8.60
N SER A 148 -2.20 -9.52 -9.89
CA SER A 148 -0.88 -9.22 -10.43
C SER A 148 -0.66 -7.74 -10.75
N LEU A 149 -1.72 -6.93 -10.71
CA LEU A 149 -1.66 -5.50 -10.96
C LEU A 149 -1.23 -4.74 -9.71
N VAL A 150 -0.41 -3.72 -9.89
CA VAL A 150 0.03 -2.83 -8.82
C VAL A 150 -0.33 -1.39 -9.15
N SER A 151 -1.02 -0.74 -8.23
CA SER A 151 -1.25 0.71 -8.25
C SER A 151 -0.71 1.35 -6.99
N PHE A 152 -0.20 2.57 -7.11
CA PHE A 152 0.16 3.40 -5.96
C PHE A 152 0.09 4.90 -6.31
N VAL A 153 0.08 5.72 -5.26
CA VAL A 153 0.07 7.18 -5.33
C VAL A 153 1.03 7.80 -4.29
N VAL A 154 1.65 8.93 -4.64
CA VAL A 154 2.48 9.78 -3.80
C VAL A 154 2.16 11.25 -4.11
N ARG A 155 1.68 12.03 -3.13
CA ARG A 155 1.42 13.47 -3.28
C ARG A 155 2.74 14.24 -3.38
N ILE A 156 2.77 15.23 -4.28
CA ILE A 156 3.82 16.24 -4.38
C ILE A 156 3.58 17.29 -3.29
N VAL A 157 4.56 17.56 -2.43
CA VAL A 157 4.38 18.44 -1.27
C VAL A 157 5.37 19.61 -1.30
N PRO A 158 4.92 20.88 -1.24
CA PRO A 158 3.53 21.32 -1.32
C PRO A 158 3.01 21.30 -2.78
N SER A 159 1.71 21.09 -2.94
CA SER A 159 0.97 21.31 -4.19
C SER A 159 -0.52 21.53 -3.89
N PRO A 160 -1.33 21.98 -4.85
CA PRO A 160 -2.79 22.00 -4.74
C PRO A 160 -3.31 20.56 -4.53
N ASP A 161 -3.33 19.76 -5.59
CA ASP A 161 -3.82 18.37 -5.60
C ASP A 161 -2.90 17.42 -6.39
N TRP A 162 -1.64 17.83 -6.62
CA TRP A 162 -0.74 17.15 -7.55
C TRP A 162 -0.07 15.91 -6.95
N PHE A 163 0.07 14.86 -7.76
CA PHE A 163 0.64 13.59 -7.35
C PHE A 163 1.49 12.94 -8.45
N VAL A 164 2.17 11.85 -8.08
CA VAL A 164 2.74 10.87 -9.01
C VAL A 164 2.27 9.49 -8.59
N GLY A 165 2.24 8.54 -9.53
CA GLY A 165 1.79 7.19 -9.21
C GLY A 165 1.93 6.24 -10.39
N VAL A 166 1.41 5.03 -10.18
CA VAL A 166 1.20 4.02 -11.22
C VAL A 166 -0.25 3.54 -11.11
N ASP A 167 -0.93 3.39 -12.24
CA ASP A 167 -2.23 2.72 -12.39
C ASP A 167 -1.99 1.36 -13.04
N SER A 168 -2.43 0.29 -12.37
CA SER A 168 -2.60 -1.06 -12.92
C SER A 168 -1.39 -1.65 -13.65
N LEU A 169 -0.18 -1.49 -13.10
CA LEU A 169 1.02 -2.12 -13.66
C LEU A 169 1.00 -3.63 -13.40
N ASP A 170 0.88 -4.42 -14.46
CA ASP A 170 0.98 -5.88 -14.35
C ASP A 170 2.42 -6.35 -14.11
N LEU A 171 2.62 -7.04 -13.00
CA LEU A 171 3.88 -7.72 -12.66
C LEU A 171 3.99 -9.12 -13.26
N CYS A 172 2.91 -9.65 -13.83
CA CYS A 172 2.91 -10.92 -14.54
C CYS A 172 3.30 -10.74 -16.01
N ASP A 173 3.76 -11.83 -16.61
CA ASP A 173 3.98 -11.98 -18.04
C ASP A 173 3.65 -13.43 -18.41
N GLY A 174 2.39 -13.68 -18.76
CA GLY A 174 1.84 -15.01 -19.02
C GLY A 174 1.91 -15.94 -17.79
N ASP A 175 2.85 -16.86 -17.80
CA ASP A 175 3.12 -17.86 -16.76
C ASP A 175 4.33 -17.51 -15.87
N HIS A 176 4.97 -16.36 -16.08
CA HIS A 176 6.14 -15.91 -15.33
C HIS A 176 5.91 -14.58 -14.62
N TRP A 177 6.71 -14.32 -13.58
CA TRP A 177 6.77 -13.06 -12.87
C TRP A 177 7.92 -12.22 -13.42
N ARG A 178 7.69 -10.93 -13.68
CA ARG A 178 8.72 -10.00 -14.19
C ARG A 178 9.80 -9.82 -13.12
N GLU A 179 11.06 -10.11 -13.42
CA GLU A 179 12.15 -10.01 -12.45
C GLU A 179 12.43 -8.57 -11.99
N GLN A 180 12.25 -7.59 -12.90
CA GLN A 180 12.37 -6.16 -12.60
C GLN A 180 11.48 -5.34 -13.53
N VAL A 181 10.85 -4.29 -12.99
CA VAL A 181 10.20 -3.23 -13.75
C VAL A 181 10.67 -1.87 -13.21
N ALA A 182 11.00 -0.94 -14.11
CA ALA A 182 11.35 0.44 -13.74
C ALA A 182 10.47 1.41 -14.55
N VAL A 183 9.83 2.35 -13.88
CA VAL A 183 8.91 3.32 -14.49
C VAL A 183 9.32 4.73 -14.09
N ASP A 184 9.59 5.58 -15.09
CA ASP A 184 9.76 7.01 -14.89
C ASP A 184 8.39 7.67 -14.67
N LEU A 185 8.30 8.50 -13.63
CA LEU A 185 7.05 9.08 -13.16
C LEU A 185 6.99 10.57 -13.49
N TYR A 186 5.79 11.01 -13.84
CA TYR A 186 5.45 12.38 -14.24
C TYR A 186 4.31 12.90 -13.35
N PRO A 187 4.23 14.23 -13.13
CA PRO A 187 3.20 14.82 -12.28
C PRO A 187 1.81 14.69 -12.93
N TYR A 188 0.81 14.38 -12.11
CA TYR A 188 -0.61 14.38 -12.44
C TYR A 188 -1.35 15.40 -11.56
N ASP A 189 -2.37 16.01 -12.14
CA ASP A 189 -3.36 16.87 -11.51
C ASP A 189 -4.60 16.02 -11.18
N ALA A 190 -5.22 16.21 -10.01
CA ALA A 190 -6.36 15.39 -9.58
C ALA A 190 -7.72 15.95 -10.04
N GLY A 191 -7.75 17.19 -10.52
CA GLY A 191 -8.98 17.87 -10.92
C GLY A 191 -9.86 18.33 -9.74
N THR A 192 -9.29 18.47 -8.53
CA THR A 192 -10.04 18.85 -7.31
C THR A 192 -9.64 20.19 -6.71
N ASP A 193 -8.43 20.71 -6.97
CA ASP A 193 -7.99 22.05 -6.57
C ASP A 193 -7.30 22.81 -7.72
N SER A 194 -7.90 23.94 -8.13
CA SER A 194 -7.49 24.78 -9.25
C SER A 194 -6.31 25.73 -8.92
N GLY A 195 -5.52 25.45 -7.89
CA GLY A 195 -4.29 26.18 -7.59
C GLY A 195 -3.25 26.10 -8.71
N PHE A 196 -2.64 27.23 -9.10
CA PHE A 196 -1.67 27.26 -10.21
C PHE A 196 -0.23 26.92 -9.79
N THR A 197 0.10 27.01 -8.51
CA THR A 197 1.48 26.88 -8.02
C THR A 197 1.59 25.95 -6.84
N PHE A 198 2.79 25.40 -6.59
CA PHE A 198 3.08 24.54 -5.43
C PHE A 198 2.55 25.09 -4.10
N SER A 199 2.56 26.40 -3.91
CA SER A 199 2.12 27.09 -2.69
C SER A 199 0.89 27.98 -2.90
N SER A 200 0.03 27.66 -3.87
CA SER A 200 -1.26 28.33 -4.02
C SER A 200 -2.16 28.03 -2.82
N PRO A 201 -3.01 28.99 -2.38
CA PRO A 201 -4.07 28.68 -1.43
C PRO A 201 -5.11 27.78 -2.10
N ASN A 202 -5.77 26.92 -1.31
CA ASN A 202 -6.78 26.00 -1.80
C ASN A 202 -7.90 26.75 -2.55
N PHE A 203 -8.24 26.26 -3.75
CA PHE A 203 -9.30 26.81 -4.59
C PHE A 203 -10.01 25.67 -5.32
N ALA A 204 -11.07 25.12 -4.71
CA ALA A 204 -11.74 23.92 -5.20
C ALA A 204 -12.21 24.03 -6.67
N THR A 205 -11.88 23.02 -7.47
CA THR A 205 -12.33 22.87 -8.85
C THR A 205 -13.82 22.49 -8.88
N ILE A 206 -14.66 23.36 -9.45
CA ILE A 206 -16.12 23.20 -9.50
C ILE A 206 -16.65 23.52 -10.91
N PRO A 207 -17.26 22.56 -11.65
CA PRO A 207 -17.37 21.14 -11.29
C PRO A 207 -16.00 20.48 -11.14
N GLN A 208 -15.93 19.35 -10.44
CA GLN A 208 -14.70 18.55 -10.36
C GLN A 208 -14.28 18.11 -11.77
N ASP A 209 -12.99 18.16 -12.06
CA ASP A 209 -12.38 17.66 -13.30
C ASP A 209 -11.81 16.23 -13.10
N THR A 210 -11.46 15.58 -14.21
CA THR A 210 -10.80 14.27 -14.21
C THR A 210 -9.29 14.40 -14.01
N VAL A 211 -8.63 13.32 -13.58
CA VAL A 211 -7.16 13.23 -13.49
C VAL A 211 -6.52 13.55 -14.85
N THR A 212 -5.63 14.55 -14.88
CA THR A 212 -4.88 14.91 -16.10
C THR A 212 -3.37 14.86 -15.86
N GLU A 213 -2.61 14.58 -16.92
CA GLU A 213 -1.15 14.56 -16.87
C GLU A 213 -0.59 15.98 -17.03
N ILE A 214 0.24 16.42 -16.09
CA ILE A 214 0.89 17.72 -16.12
C ILE A 214 2.16 17.63 -16.98
N THR A 215 2.25 18.49 -17.99
CA THR A 215 3.32 18.49 -19.00
C THR A 215 4.08 19.82 -19.02
N SER A 216 5.13 19.94 -19.82
CA SER A 216 5.88 21.20 -19.94
C SER A 216 5.11 22.31 -20.66
N SER A 217 4.05 21.97 -21.40
CA SER A 217 3.24 22.88 -22.21
C SER A 217 1.79 23.03 -21.73
N SER A 218 1.26 22.06 -20.97
CA SER A 218 -0.11 22.06 -20.43
C SER A 218 -0.11 21.67 -18.94
N PRO A 219 -0.81 22.41 -18.04
CA PRO A 219 -1.64 23.59 -18.33
C PRO A 219 -0.81 24.83 -18.70
N SER A 220 -1.26 25.58 -19.72
CA SER A 220 -0.44 26.56 -20.46
C SER A 220 -0.43 27.99 -19.91
N HIS A 221 -0.50 28.18 -18.59
CA HIS A 221 -0.50 29.50 -17.98
C HIS A 221 0.91 29.89 -17.46
N PRO A 222 1.40 31.13 -17.66
CA PRO A 222 2.76 31.52 -17.27
C PRO A 222 3.11 31.27 -15.80
N ALA A 223 2.14 31.37 -14.89
CA ALA A 223 2.35 31.13 -13.46
C ALA A 223 2.52 29.65 -13.09
N ASN A 224 2.08 28.71 -13.94
CA ASN A 224 1.99 27.29 -13.57
C ASN A 224 3.36 26.69 -13.29
N SER A 225 3.51 25.99 -12.16
CA SER A 225 4.82 25.50 -11.69
C SER A 225 5.56 24.60 -12.68
N PHE A 226 4.83 23.78 -13.43
CA PHE A 226 5.40 22.88 -14.44
C PHE A 226 5.36 23.44 -15.88
N TYR A 227 4.94 24.68 -16.09
CA TYR A 227 4.97 25.29 -17.43
C TYR A 227 6.39 25.76 -17.80
N TYR A 228 7.05 24.98 -18.63
CA TYR A 228 8.40 25.17 -19.17
C TYR A 228 8.37 25.18 -20.72
N PRO A 229 7.93 26.28 -21.37
CA PRO A 229 7.66 26.31 -22.81
C PRO A 229 8.88 26.11 -23.73
N ARG A 230 10.10 26.07 -23.17
CA ARG A 230 11.34 25.74 -23.90
C ARG A 230 11.70 24.26 -23.86
N LEU A 231 11.03 23.46 -23.03
CA LEU A 231 11.24 22.01 -22.93
C LEU A 231 10.20 21.27 -23.77
N LYS A 232 10.66 20.31 -24.59
CA LYS A 232 9.77 19.43 -25.38
C LYS A 232 8.85 18.57 -24.51
N ALA A 233 9.36 18.15 -23.35
CA ALA A 233 8.65 17.43 -22.30
C ALA A 233 9.35 17.71 -20.96
N LEU A 234 8.69 17.44 -19.84
CA LEU A 234 9.35 17.46 -18.53
C LEU A 234 10.39 16.32 -18.44
N PRO A 235 11.48 16.47 -17.66
CA PRO A 235 12.21 15.31 -17.17
C PRO A 235 11.33 14.52 -16.18
N PRO A 236 11.59 13.22 -15.93
CA PRO A 236 10.87 12.47 -14.91
C PRO A 236 11.09 13.08 -13.52
N ILE A 237 10.00 13.41 -12.81
CA ILE A 237 10.03 14.02 -11.48
C ILE A 237 10.31 12.99 -10.37
N ALA A 238 10.01 11.72 -10.65
CA ALA A 238 10.39 10.58 -9.82
C ALA A 238 10.63 9.34 -10.70
N ARG A 239 11.07 8.24 -10.08
CA ARG A 239 11.14 6.91 -10.70
C ARG A 239 10.77 5.88 -9.65
N VAL A 240 10.01 4.86 -10.03
CA VAL A 240 9.82 3.66 -9.21
C VAL A 240 10.54 2.48 -9.85
N THR A 241 11.10 1.61 -9.01
CA THR A 241 11.65 0.31 -9.43
C THR A 241 11.02 -0.77 -8.57
N LEU A 242 10.42 -1.77 -9.21
CA LEU A 242 9.91 -2.99 -8.59
C LEU A 242 10.88 -4.12 -8.94
N VAL A 243 11.42 -4.80 -7.93
CA VAL A 243 12.40 -5.89 -8.10
C VAL A 243 11.90 -7.14 -7.40
N ARG A 244 11.82 -8.25 -8.12
CA ARG A 244 11.40 -9.53 -7.56
C ARG A 244 12.43 -10.02 -6.53
N LEU A 245 11.96 -10.31 -5.33
CA LEU A 245 12.80 -10.82 -4.24
C LEU A 245 12.98 -12.33 -4.38
N ARG A 246 14.23 -12.78 -4.30
CA ARG A 246 14.56 -14.22 -4.35
C ARG A 246 14.15 -14.90 -3.05
N GLN A 247 13.05 -15.65 -3.10
CA GLN A 247 12.68 -16.57 -2.03
C GLN A 247 13.72 -17.70 -1.95
N ASN A 248 14.42 -17.81 -0.83
CA ASN A 248 15.41 -18.88 -0.61
C ASN A 248 14.69 -20.19 -0.23
N PRO A 249 14.79 -21.29 -1.00
CA PRO A 249 13.98 -22.51 -0.75
C PRO A 249 14.35 -23.31 0.52
N ARG A 250 15.27 -22.82 1.36
CA ARG A 250 15.91 -23.59 2.46
C ARG A 250 15.40 -23.19 3.85
N ALA A 251 14.09 -23.33 4.07
CA ALA A 251 13.46 -23.15 5.40
C ALA A 251 12.56 -24.33 5.82
N PHE A 252 12.68 -25.49 5.17
CA PHE A 252 12.07 -26.73 5.64
C PHE A 252 13.14 -27.83 5.72
N VAL A 253 13.75 -27.95 6.90
CA VAL A 253 14.48 -29.15 7.30
C VAL A 253 13.50 -29.99 8.12
N PRO A 254 12.96 -31.11 7.60
CA PRO A 254 12.20 -32.03 8.43
C PRO A 254 13.10 -32.54 9.57
N PRO A 255 12.64 -32.59 10.83
CA PRO A 255 13.40 -33.25 11.87
C PRO A 255 13.58 -34.73 11.50
N ALA A 256 14.82 -35.22 11.52
CA ALA A 256 15.10 -36.62 11.28
C ALA A 256 14.50 -37.48 12.43
N PRO A 257 13.97 -38.67 12.15
CA PRO A 257 13.54 -39.58 13.20
C PRO A 257 14.77 -40.23 13.86
N ASP A 258 15.01 -39.91 15.13
CA ASP A 258 16.08 -40.53 15.91
C ASP A 258 15.81 -42.03 16.11
N LEU A 259 16.73 -42.87 15.59
CA LEU A 259 16.76 -44.29 15.87
C LEU A 259 17.81 -44.59 16.96
N VAL A 260 17.36 -45.29 18.00
CA VAL A 260 18.16 -45.73 19.15
C VAL A 260 18.85 -47.06 18.83
N ASP A 261 20.14 -47.23 19.16
CA ASP A 261 20.65 -48.19 20.18
C ASP A 261 22.20 -48.43 20.12
N ARG A 262 22.84 -48.68 21.29
CA ARG A 262 24.23 -49.20 21.59
C ARG A 262 25.46 -48.54 20.91
N GLY A 263 26.61 -48.30 21.57
CA GLY A 263 27.17 -48.71 22.88
C GLY A 263 28.29 -49.76 22.73
N ASN A 264 29.47 -49.71 23.38
CA ASN A 264 30.06 -48.87 24.45
C ASN A 264 31.61 -48.92 24.38
N GLU A 265 32.38 -48.06 25.09
CA GLU A 265 33.61 -48.42 25.87
C GLU A 265 34.18 -47.25 26.73
N ILE A 266 35.05 -47.56 27.71
CA ILE A 266 35.31 -46.81 28.98
C ILE A 266 36.84 -46.79 29.28
N MET A 267 37.48 -45.70 29.76
CA MET A 267 37.83 -45.31 31.16
C MET A 267 38.76 -44.05 31.02
N ASP A 268 38.77 -43.00 31.86
CA ASP A 268 39.34 -43.01 33.22
C ASP A 268 38.98 -41.78 34.10
N SER A 269 38.55 -42.07 35.34
CA SER A 269 38.81 -41.43 36.65
C SER A 269 39.23 -39.93 36.76
N LEU A 270 38.71 -39.06 37.66
CA LEU A 270 38.42 -39.24 39.10
C LEU A 270 37.40 -38.22 39.71
N SER A 271 36.55 -38.73 40.63
CA SER A 271 36.06 -38.14 41.91
C SER A 271 35.27 -36.80 42.01
N GLY A 272 34.03 -36.87 42.53
CA GLY A 272 33.29 -35.73 43.12
C GLY A 272 31.75 -35.91 43.24
N LYS A 273 31.21 -36.05 44.47
CA LYS A 273 29.74 -36.11 44.80
C LYS A 273 29.29 -34.78 45.47
N PRO A 274 27.98 -34.48 45.61
CA PRO A 274 26.81 -34.78 44.75
C PRO A 274 25.98 -33.52 44.39
N SER A 275 24.96 -33.65 43.53
CA SER A 275 24.08 -32.55 43.06
C SER A 275 23.14 -31.97 44.14
N PRO A 276 22.55 -30.78 43.87
CA PRO A 276 21.11 -30.79 43.61
C PRO A 276 20.68 -30.05 42.32
N THR A 277 19.44 -30.36 41.92
CA THR A 277 18.70 -29.98 40.70
C THR A 277 18.62 -28.46 40.43
N PRO A 278 18.77 -28.01 39.16
CA PRO A 278 18.35 -26.67 38.75
C PRO A 278 16.89 -26.66 38.29
N THR A 279 16.06 -25.86 38.96
CA THR A 279 14.68 -25.55 38.58
C THR A 279 14.63 -24.67 37.33
N ALA A 280 13.63 -24.87 36.46
CA ALA A 280 13.46 -24.06 35.25
C ALA A 280 13.20 -22.57 35.59
N GLY A 281 13.96 -21.67 34.96
CA GLY A 281 13.75 -20.22 35.04
C GLY A 281 12.70 -19.72 34.04
N PRO A 282 12.05 -18.56 34.31
CA PRO A 282 11.11 -17.94 33.39
C PRO A 282 11.82 -17.36 32.13
N PRO A 283 11.08 -17.14 31.02
CA PRO A 283 11.65 -16.67 29.75
C PRO A 283 12.19 -15.22 29.83
N PRO A 284 13.12 -14.83 28.93
CA PRO A 284 13.77 -13.53 28.95
C PRO A 284 12.83 -12.37 28.62
N VAL A 285 13.01 -11.25 29.32
CA VAL A 285 12.29 -9.98 29.14
C VAL A 285 13.02 -9.12 28.09
N PRO A 286 12.31 -8.43 27.16
CA PRO A 286 12.94 -7.62 26.12
C PRO A 286 13.66 -6.37 26.64
N HIS A 287 14.69 -5.92 25.91
CA HIS A 287 15.57 -4.81 26.29
C HIS A 287 14.87 -3.42 26.34
N PRO A 288 15.36 -2.47 27.17
CA PRO A 288 14.63 -1.28 27.58
C PRO A 288 14.59 -0.12 26.57
N GLN A 289 14.94 -0.32 25.30
CA GLN A 289 15.05 0.76 24.32
C GLN A 289 13.70 1.28 23.80
N HIS A 290 12.62 0.49 23.89
CA HIS A 290 11.32 0.86 23.34
C HIS A 290 10.45 1.78 24.24
N ALA A 291 10.79 1.91 25.53
CA ALA A 291 9.97 2.69 26.48
C ALA A 291 10.15 4.22 26.33
N CYS A 292 11.33 4.70 25.90
CA CYS A 292 11.58 6.14 25.74
C CYS A 292 10.86 6.77 24.53
N SER A 293 10.60 5.99 23.48
CA SER A 293 9.99 6.49 22.22
C SER A 293 8.57 7.06 22.43
N TRP A 294 7.76 6.41 23.27
CA TRP A 294 6.37 6.80 23.50
C TRP A 294 6.21 8.15 24.23
N CYS A 295 7.02 8.42 25.26
CA CYS A 295 7.00 9.71 25.95
C CYS A 295 7.47 10.88 25.06
N GLN A 296 8.32 10.59 24.07
CA GLN A 296 8.83 11.59 23.12
C GLN A 296 7.78 11.93 22.06
N ALA A 297 6.99 10.94 21.60
CA ALA A 297 5.86 11.15 20.71
C ALA A 297 4.76 12.04 21.32
N LEU A 298 4.42 11.85 22.60
CA LEU A 298 3.40 12.64 23.31
C LEU A 298 3.81 14.11 23.57
N LYS A 299 5.11 14.42 23.59
CA LYS A 299 5.60 15.82 23.70
C LYS A 299 5.60 16.55 22.36
N LEU A 300 5.74 15.83 21.25
CA LEU A 300 5.74 16.42 19.90
C LEU A 300 4.34 16.69 19.34
N SER A 301 3.29 16.06 19.89
CA SER A 301 1.90 16.27 19.47
C SER A 301 1.23 17.52 20.08
N GLY A 302 1.85 18.19 21.04
CA GLY A 302 1.34 19.45 21.62
C GLY A 302 0.23 19.32 22.67
N TRP A 303 -0.01 18.12 23.23
CA TRP A 303 -1.16 17.84 24.11
C TRP A 303 -0.99 18.23 25.61
N LEU A 304 0.08 18.93 26.00
CA LEU A 304 0.25 19.45 27.37
C LEU A 304 0.77 20.89 27.39
N SER A 305 0.06 21.77 28.09
CA SER A 305 0.57 23.07 28.53
C SER A 305 1.59 22.91 29.67
N PRO A 306 2.54 23.86 29.87
CA PRO A 306 3.51 23.77 30.95
C PRO A 306 2.85 23.87 32.33
N GLY A 307 3.15 22.92 33.23
CA GLY A 307 2.80 23.02 34.66
C GLY A 307 1.58 22.23 35.13
N GLN A 308 1.17 21.16 34.43
CA GLN A 308 0.07 20.30 34.88
C GLN A 308 0.54 18.84 35.06
N ASP A 309 0.62 18.39 36.30
CA ASP A 309 1.10 17.05 36.66
C ASP A 309 0.07 15.95 36.35
N PRO A 310 0.49 14.78 35.83
CA PRO A 310 -0.39 13.64 35.67
C PRO A 310 -0.69 12.94 37.02
N HIS A 311 -1.88 12.33 37.09
CA HIS A 311 -2.36 11.55 38.26
C HIS A 311 -1.40 10.40 38.66
N PRO A 312 -1.47 9.92 39.92
CA PRO A 312 -0.28 9.54 40.67
C PRO A 312 0.36 8.23 40.19
N GLY A 313 1.67 8.29 39.94
CA GLY A 313 2.50 7.11 39.62
C GLY A 313 3.88 7.44 39.04
N PHE A 314 4.06 8.61 38.45
CA PHE A 314 5.32 8.98 37.78
C PHE A 314 5.81 10.38 38.18
N VAL A 315 7.02 10.46 38.71
CA VAL A 315 7.74 11.70 39.00
C VAL A 315 8.90 11.83 38.02
N CYS A 316 8.92 12.89 37.22
CA CYS A 316 10.05 13.20 36.34
C CYS A 316 10.84 14.38 36.92
N HIS A 317 12.07 14.14 37.39
CA HIS A 317 12.97 15.23 37.77
C HIS A 317 13.75 15.76 36.54
N THR A 318 13.78 17.08 36.40
CA THR A 318 14.63 17.79 35.43
C THR A 318 16.01 18.04 36.05
N GLY A 319 16.97 17.16 35.79
CA GLY A 319 18.37 17.30 36.21
C GLY A 319 19.32 17.30 35.01
N THR A 320 20.30 18.20 35.01
CA THR A 320 21.26 18.39 33.91
C THR A 320 22.49 17.48 34.03
N HIS A 321 22.37 16.21 33.63
CA HIS A 321 23.40 15.38 32.96
C HIS A 321 22.86 13.94 32.75
N PRO A 322 23.40 13.13 31.81
CA PRO A 322 22.78 11.88 31.40
C PRO A 322 23.26 10.69 32.23
N ASP A 323 22.36 10.07 32.99
CA ASP A 323 22.28 8.63 33.22
C ASP A 323 20.94 8.31 33.91
N PHE A 324 20.16 7.38 33.34
CA PHE A 324 18.84 6.99 33.87
C PHE A 324 18.85 5.52 34.31
N THR A 325 18.49 5.29 35.58
CA THR A 325 18.14 3.97 36.11
C THR A 325 16.75 4.01 36.73
N CYS A 326 15.93 2.99 36.46
CA CYS A 326 14.59 2.86 37.03
C CYS A 326 14.45 1.51 37.76
N HIS A 327 13.89 1.53 38.97
CA HIS A 327 13.51 0.33 39.72
C HIS A 327 12.03 -0.01 39.52
N HIS A 328 11.69 -1.28 39.73
CA HIS A 328 10.37 -1.86 39.48
C HIS A 328 9.75 -2.36 40.80
N ALA A 329 8.44 -2.17 40.98
CA ALA A 329 7.65 -2.76 42.05
C ALA A 329 6.32 -3.28 41.48
N ALA A 330 5.89 -4.47 41.90
CA ALA A 330 4.79 -5.20 41.28
C ALA A 330 3.40 -4.59 41.60
N ALA A 331 2.50 -4.59 40.63
CA ALA A 331 1.14 -4.07 40.77
C ALA A 331 0.14 -5.17 41.18
N ASP A 332 -0.71 -4.87 42.17
CA ASP A 332 -1.73 -5.78 42.71
C ASP A 332 -2.95 -5.87 41.77
N THR A 333 -3.31 -7.09 41.37
CA THR A 333 -4.39 -7.40 40.41
C THR A 333 -5.78 -6.92 40.85
N LYS A 334 -5.98 -6.61 42.14
CA LYS A 334 -7.26 -6.12 42.67
C LYS A 334 -7.66 -4.73 42.14
N LEU A 335 -6.69 -3.86 41.88
CA LEU A 335 -6.94 -2.50 41.36
C LEU A 335 -7.40 -2.48 39.90
N LEU A 336 -6.86 -3.38 39.06
CA LEU A 336 -7.22 -3.50 37.65
C LEU A 336 -8.70 -3.88 37.46
N LEU A 337 -9.21 -4.80 38.28
CA LEU A 337 -10.62 -5.20 38.23
C LEU A 337 -11.57 -4.05 38.62
N GLN A 338 -11.17 -3.23 39.59
CA GLN A 338 -11.94 -2.07 40.03
C GLN A 338 -11.98 -0.94 38.99
N ALA A 339 -10.86 -0.72 38.28
CA ALA A 339 -10.78 0.20 37.14
C ALA A 339 -11.69 -0.23 35.98
N LEU A 340 -11.68 -1.52 35.61
CA LEU A 340 -12.52 -2.07 34.54
C LEU A 340 -14.03 -1.92 34.83
N ILE A 341 -14.47 -2.20 36.06
CA ILE A 341 -15.88 -2.01 36.47
C ILE A 341 -16.30 -0.53 36.40
N SER A 342 -15.40 0.39 36.74
CA SER A 342 -15.67 1.84 36.63
C SER A 342 -15.77 2.29 35.17
N HIS A 343 -14.91 1.77 34.30
CA HIS A 343 -14.89 2.12 32.88
C HIS A 343 -16.16 1.63 32.15
N LEU A 344 -16.60 0.39 32.41
CA LEU A 344 -17.87 -0.16 31.90
C LEU A 344 -19.10 0.66 32.32
N ARG A 345 -19.10 1.24 33.53
CA ARG A 345 -20.18 2.13 34.01
C ARG A 345 -20.20 3.50 33.33
N MET A 346 -19.09 3.96 32.75
CA MET A 346 -19.07 5.19 31.95
C MET A 346 -19.62 4.94 30.54
N ILE A 347 -19.21 3.85 29.89
CA ILE A 347 -19.65 3.49 28.52
C ILE A 347 -21.16 3.31 28.46
N LEU A 348 -21.76 2.62 29.44
CA LEU A 348 -23.22 2.45 29.54
C LEU A 348 -24.01 3.74 29.83
N LYS A 349 -23.35 4.88 30.11
CA LYS A 349 -23.99 6.20 30.27
C LYS A 349 -23.89 7.09 29.02
N SER A 350 -23.05 6.76 28.05
CA SER A 350 -22.89 7.54 26.81
C SER A 350 -23.87 7.18 25.68
N GLU A 351 -24.57 6.06 25.76
CA GLU A 351 -25.43 5.56 24.68
C GLU A 351 -26.94 5.59 25.02
N CYS A 352 -27.50 6.77 25.33
CA CYS A 352 -28.95 7.03 25.26
C CYS A 352 -29.29 8.53 25.36
N PRO A 353 -29.66 9.22 24.26
CA PRO A 353 -30.23 10.56 24.33
C PRO A 353 -31.75 10.51 24.62
N PRO A 354 -32.28 11.26 25.60
CA PRO A 354 -33.71 11.25 25.89
C PRO A 354 -34.53 12.04 24.84
N GLN A 355 -35.53 11.39 24.23
CA GLN A 355 -36.52 12.10 23.40
C GLN A 355 -37.39 13.05 24.26
N LYS A 356 -37.49 14.31 23.83
CA LYS A 356 -38.42 15.28 24.40
C LYS A 356 -39.84 15.07 23.84
N TRP A 357 -40.72 14.51 24.66
CA TRP A 357 -42.16 14.54 24.39
C TRP A 357 -42.73 15.92 24.71
N LYS A 358 -43.29 16.61 23.71
CA LYS A 358 -44.17 17.78 23.93
C LYS A 358 -45.51 17.26 24.44
N LYS A 359 -46.01 17.84 25.55
CA LYS A 359 -47.43 17.75 25.89
C LYS A 359 -48.19 18.81 25.11
N GLN A 360 -49.28 18.40 24.46
CA GLN A 360 -50.48 19.22 24.25
C GLN A 360 -51.54 18.75 25.24
#